data_AF-K2G632-F1
#
_entry.id   AF-K2G632-F1
#
_cell.length_a   1.000
_cell.length_b   1.000
_cell.length_c   1.000
_cell.angle_alpha   90.00
_cell.angle_beta   90.00
_cell.angle_gamma   90.00
#
_symmetry.space_group_name_H-M   'P 1'
#
loop_
_entity.id
_entity.type
_entity.pdbx_description
1 polymer ?
#
loop_
_entity_poly.entity_id
_entity_poly.type
_entity_poly.pdbx_seq_one_letter_code
_entity_poly.pdbx_strand_id
1 'polypeptide(L)'
;MKLHSKISLTIFILILAGLIAWLFFLAKDRYSNNDPNSNESEVIDESAEFEDEIGDDSVSPEENFDEEENEEEVALDEEEDTFLEILPSDCKNECKNYQETEDIDYCKQICGLTIPKKELTGCDALVDLEKDYCLKDEAISKADPKICDKIEDSGIKKTCKNRLIEDILDQQRL
;
A
#
# COMPACT_ATOMS: atom_id res chain seq x y z
N MET A 1 47.77 11.84 35.06
CA MET A 1 46.88 10.94 34.29
C MET A 1 45.86 10.13 35.10
N LYS A 2 45.89 10.07 36.46
CA LYS A 2 44.94 9.24 37.24
C LYS A 2 43.60 9.91 37.61
N LEU A 3 43.48 11.23 37.52
CA LEU A 3 42.25 11.95 37.89
C LEU A 3 41.14 11.83 36.82
N HIS A 4 41.48 11.90 35.53
CA HIS A 4 40.50 11.82 34.45
C HIS A 4 39.80 10.45 34.35
N SER A 5 40.48 9.37 34.71
CA SER A 5 39.91 8.01 34.68
C SER A 5 38.76 7.83 35.70
N LYS A 6 38.87 8.44 36.88
CA LYS A 6 37.82 8.35 37.90
C LYS A 6 36.58 9.15 37.53
N ILE A 7 36.78 10.35 36.96
CA ILE A 7 35.70 11.23 36.51
C ILE A 7 34.95 10.60 35.33
N SER A 8 35.67 10.03 34.37
CA SER A 8 35.06 9.32 33.23
C SER A 8 34.20 8.13 33.69
N LEU A 9 34.68 7.39 34.70
CA LEU A 9 33.95 6.24 35.23
C LEU A 9 32.70 6.65 35.99
N THR A 10 32.74 7.74 36.76
CA THR A 10 31.54 8.26 37.45
C THR A 10 30.48 8.76 36.47
N ILE A 11 30.88 9.41 35.38
CA ILE A 11 29.94 9.89 34.35
C ILE A 11 29.28 8.71 33.64
N PHE A 12 30.06 7.68 33.30
CA PHE A 12 29.52 6.48 32.65
C PHE A 12 28.48 5.77 33.52
N ILE A 13 28.72 5.65 34.83
CA ILE A 13 27.76 5.05 35.77
C ILE A 13 26.47 5.87 35.84
N LEU A 14 26.56 7.20 35.88
CA LEU A 14 25.38 8.07 35.92
C LEU A 14 24.54 7.95 34.64
N ILE A 15 25.17 7.89 33.47
CA ILE A 15 24.48 7.69 32.20
C ILE A 15 23.80 6.32 32.18
N LEU A 16 24.51 5.26 32.58
CA LEU A 16 23.97 3.90 32.61
C LEU A 16 22.76 3.78 33.55
N ALA A 17 22.84 4.38 34.74
CA ALA A 17 21.73 4.42 35.68
C ALA A 17 20.52 5.18 35.12
N GLY A 18 20.75 6.28 34.40
CA GLY A 18 19.69 7.03 33.71
C GLY A 18 18.98 6.21 32.62
N LEU A 19 19.74 5.48 31.81
CA LEU A 19 19.17 4.60 30.78
C LEU A 19 18.35 3.46 31.38
N ILE A 20 18.84 2.83 32.46
CA ILE A 20 18.11 1.77 33.16
C ILE A 20 16.80 2.31 33.76
N ALA A 21 16.82 3.50 34.39
CA ALA A 21 15.63 4.13 34.93
C ALA A 21 14.61 4.49 33.82
N TRP A 22 15.08 4.98 32.67
CA TRP A 22 14.23 5.29 31.52
C TRP A 22 13.57 4.03 30.92
N LEU A 23 14.34 2.95 30.76
CA LEU A 23 13.81 1.65 30.32
C LEU A 23 12.78 1.09 31.30
N PHE A 24 13.01 1.22 32.61
CA PHE A 24 12.06 0.78 33.63
C PHE A 24 10.74 1.56 33.57
N PHE A 25 10.81 2.88 33.33
CA PHE A 25 9.61 3.72 33.20
C PHE A 25 8.78 3.33 31.98
N LEU A 26 9.41 3.13 30.82
CA LEU A 26 8.75 2.67 29.59
C LEU A 26 8.14 1.27 29.72
N ALA A 27 8.81 0.35 30.42
CA ALA A 27 8.30 -0.99 30.63
C ALA A 27 7.09 -1.02 31.59
N LYS A 28 7.02 -0.10 32.56
CA LYS A 28 5.91 -0.01 33.52
C LYS A 28 4.59 0.35 32.85
N ASP A 29 4.59 1.25 31.87
CA ASP A 29 3.38 1.62 31.11
C ASP A 29 2.80 0.45 30.30
N ARG A 30 3.63 -0.53 29.96
CA ARG A 30 3.20 -1.73 29.21
C ARG A 30 2.73 -2.87 30.12
N TYR A 31 3.29 -3.02 31.31
CA TYR A 31 3.02 -4.17 32.19
C TYR A 31 1.95 -3.91 33.25
N SER A 32 1.50 -2.67 33.44
CA SER A 32 0.54 -2.33 34.50
C SER A 32 -0.93 -2.70 34.19
N ASN A 33 -1.22 -3.35 33.06
CA ASN A 33 -2.58 -3.81 32.69
C ASN A 33 -2.77 -5.34 32.73
N ASN A 34 -1.84 -6.11 33.32
CA ASN A 34 -2.10 -7.52 33.59
C ASN A 34 -2.80 -7.66 34.94
N ASP A 35 -4.11 -7.41 34.97
CA ASP A 35 -4.99 -7.97 35.99
C ASP A 35 -5.18 -9.47 35.70
N PRO A 36 -4.76 -10.39 36.58
CA PRO A 36 -5.00 -11.81 36.41
C PRO A 36 -6.33 -12.18 37.07
N ASN A 37 -7.44 -11.57 36.64
CA ASN A 37 -8.80 -12.07 36.87
C ASN A 37 -9.84 -11.11 36.32
N SER A 38 -10.43 -11.44 35.17
CA SER A 38 -11.88 -11.32 34.97
C SER A 38 -12.24 -11.98 33.63
N ASN A 39 -12.75 -13.20 33.75
CA ASN A 39 -13.79 -13.66 32.84
C ASN A 39 -15.07 -12.96 33.27
N GLU A 40 -15.58 -12.00 32.50
CA GLU A 40 -17.02 -11.78 32.37
C GLU A 40 -17.28 -10.88 31.15
N SER A 41 -17.92 -11.46 30.13
CA SER A 41 -18.66 -10.74 29.10
C SER A 41 -20.07 -10.46 29.61
N GLU A 42 -20.56 -9.25 29.35
CA GLU A 42 -21.92 -8.86 28.89
C GLU A 42 -22.10 -7.36 29.21
N VAL A 43 -22.75 -6.47 28.45
CA VAL A 43 -23.45 -6.47 27.16
C VAL A 43 -23.70 -4.98 26.81
N ILE A 44 -23.41 -4.62 25.55
CA ILE A 44 -24.13 -3.78 24.56
C ILE A 44 -24.92 -2.54 25.05
N ASP A 45 -24.64 -1.35 24.47
CA ASP A 45 -25.66 -0.64 23.64
C ASP A 45 -25.13 0.45 22.65
N GLU A 46 -25.66 0.35 21.43
CA GLU A 46 -25.78 1.20 20.20
C GLU A 46 -24.87 2.44 19.94
N SER A 47 -24.35 2.71 18.72
CA SER A 47 -24.94 2.53 17.37
C SER A 47 -23.93 2.62 16.19
N ALA A 48 -24.20 1.80 15.16
CA ALA A 48 -23.90 1.85 13.70
C ALA A 48 -22.44 1.70 13.20
N GLU A 49 -22.01 0.50 12.76
CA GLU A 49 -22.14 -0.18 11.43
C GLU A 49 -21.09 0.31 10.41
N PHE A 50 -20.26 -0.50 9.74
CA PHE A 50 -20.50 -1.77 9.05
C PHE A 50 -19.17 -2.56 8.86
N GLU A 51 -19.18 -3.87 9.10
CA GLU A 51 -18.10 -4.83 8.83
C GLU A 51 -18.48 -5.73 7.65
N ASP A 52 -17.52 -6.17 6.83
CA ASP A 52 -17.66 -7.37 5.99
C ASP A 52 -16.72 -8.46 6.54
N GLU A 53 -17.34 -9.54 7.04
CA GLU A 53 -16.73 -10.80 7.45
C GLU A 53 -16.37 -11.66 6.23
N ILE A 54 -15.21 -12.30 6.27
CA ILE A 54 -14.83 -13.40 5.38
C ILE A 54 -15.17 -14.70 6.11
N GLY A 55 -16.29 -15.32 5.71
CA GLY A 55 -16.70 -16.66 6.12
C GLY A 55 -16.27 -17.71 5.10
N ASP A 56 -15.48 -18.67 5.59
CA ASP A 56 -15.17 -19.96 4.99
C ASP A 56 -16.40 -20.88 5.07
N ASP A 57 -16.84 -21.48 3.95
CA ASP A 57 -17.57 -22.74 4.03
C ASP A 57 -17.49 -23.55 2.72
N SER A 58 -17.00 -24.77 2.89
CA SER A 58 -16.95 -25.87 1.94
C SER A 58 -18.24 -26.68 2.04
N VAL A 59 -19.17 -26.56 1.09
CA VAL A 59 -20.26 -27.53 0.91
C VAL A 59 -20.56 -27.76 -0.57
N SER A 60 -20.46 -29.03 -0.97
CA SER A 60 -20.90 -29.62 -2.22
C SER A 60 -22.43 -29.64 -2.32
N PRO A 61 -23.01 -29.30 -3.48
CA PRO A 61 -24.36 -29.75 -3.83
C PRO A 61 -24.35 -30.72 -5.02
N GLU A 62 -24.71 -31.98 -4.76
CA GLU A 62 -25.41 -32.82 -5.74
C GLU A 62 -26.89 -32.43 -5.65
N GLU A 63 -27.48 -31.84 -6.69
CA GLU A 63 -28.90 -32.02 -7.01
C GLU A 63 -29.15 -31.90 -8.52
N ASN A 64 -29.91 -32.87 -9.02
CA ASN A 64 -30.49 -32.96 -10.36
C ASN A 64 -31.26 -31.69 -10.71
N PHE A 65 -31.04 -31.18 -11.92
CA PHE A 65 -31.94 -30.20 -12.54
C PHE A 65 -32.31 -30.71 -13.93
N ASP A 66 -33.61 -30.98 -14.10
CA ASP A 66 -34.23 -31.52 -15.30
C ASP A 66 -34.12 -30.55 -16.49
N GLU A 67 -33.86 -31.14 -17.66
CA GLU A 67 -33.90 -30.54 -18.99
C GLU A 67 -35.31 -30.00 -19.31
N GLU A 68 -35.42 -28.73 -19.67
CA GLU A 68 -36.37 -28.28 -20.69
C GLU A 68 -35.66 -27.38 -21.69
N GLU A 69 -35.53 -27.91 -22.90
CA GLU A 69 -35.02 -27.26 -24.10
C GLU A 69 -35.87 -26.04 -24.45
N ASN A 70 -35.23 -24.88 -24.57
CA ASN A 70 -35.74 -23.80 -25.40
C ASN A 70 -34.60 -23.22 -26.24
N GLU A 71 -34.51 -23.70 -27.47
CA GLU A 71 -33.59 -23.25 -28.51
C GLU A 71 -34.03 -21.86 -29.00
N GLU A 72 -33.42 -20.79 -28.47
CA GLU A 72 -33.28 -19.54 -29.21
C GLU A 72 -31.79 -19.35 -29.52
N GLU A 73 -31.42 -19.67 -30.76
CA GLU A 73 -30.11 -19.37 -31.34
C GLU A 73 -29.89 -17.85 -31.40
N VAL A 74 -29.35 -17.28 -30.32
CA VAL A 74 -28.68 -15.99 -30.37
C VAL A 74 -27.25 -16.26 -30.80
N ALA A 75 -26.92 -15.91 -32.04
CA ALA A 75 -25.56 -15.81 -32.51
C ALA A 75 -24.85 -14.69 -31.72
N LEU A 76 -24.33 -15.04 -30.55
CA LEU A 76 -23.33 -14.27 -29.85
C LEU A 76 -22.03 -14.48 -30.61
N ASP A 77 -21.59 -13.43 -31.32
CA ASP A 77 -20.20 -13.33 -31.75
C ASP A 77 -19.34 -13.35 -30.48
N GLU A 78 -18.84 -14.52 -30.13
CA GLU A 78 -17.81 -14.71 -29.11
C GLU A 78 -16.53 -14.06 -29.67
N GLU A 79 -16.36 -12.77 -29.41
CA GLU A 79 -15.05 -12.14 -29.53
C GLU A 79 -14.16 -12.79 -28.47
N GLU A 80 -13.41 -13.82 -28.87
CA GLU A 80 -12.40 -14.44 -28.04
C GLU A 80 -11.38 -13.35 -27.64
N ASP A 81 -11.49 -12.89 -26.39
CA ASP A 81 -10.51 -12.04 -25.69
C ASP A 81 -9.15 -12.76 -25.67
N THR A 82 -8.45 -12.70 -26.79
CA THR A 82 -7.13 -13.30 -26.96
C THR A 82 -6.14 -12.39 -26.24
N PHE A 83 -5.83 -12.76 -25.00
CA PHE A 83 -4.86 -12.06 -24.18
C PHE A 83 -3.54 -11.85 -24.94
N LEU A 84 -3.20 -10.58 -25.21
CA LEU A 84 -2.03 -10.22 -26.00
C LEU A 84 -0.73 -10.51 -25.23
N GLU A 85 0.01 -11.53 -25.68
CA GLU A 85 1.32 -11.85 -25.10
C GLU A 85 2.42 -10.96 -25.71
N ILE A 86 3.17 -10.25 -24.85
CA ILE A 86 4.31 -9.41 -25.25
C ILE A 86 5.61 -10.17 -25.02
N LEU A 87 6.37 -10.45 -26.09
CA LEU A 87 7.66 -11.13 -26.00
C LEU A 87 8.83 -10.12 -25.90
N PRO A 88 10.00 -10.53 -25.37
CA PRO A 88 11.17 -9.66 -25.33
C PRO A 88 11.66 -9.18 -26.71
N SER A 89 11.35 -9.92 -27.78
CA SER A 89 11.62 -9.52 -29.16
C SER A 89 10.80 -8.30 -29.58
N ASP A 90 9.58 -8.17 -29.07
CA ASP A 90 8.68 -7.07 -29.43
C ASP A 90 9.16 -5.76 -28.82
N CYS A 91 9.66 -5.81 -27.58
CA CYS A 91 10.33 -4.67 -26.95
C CYS A 91 11.57 -4.23 -27.72
N LYS A 92 12.40 -5.18 -28.21
CA LYS A 92 13.58 -4.86 -29.04
C LYS A 92 13.19 -4.24 -30.38
N ASN A 93 12.02 -4.58 -30.90
CA ASN A 93 11.49 -4.01 -32.13
C ASN A 93 10.60 -2.78 -31.90
N GLU A 94 10.63 -2.19 -30.71
CA GLU A 94 9.83 -1.00 -30.35
C GLU A 94 8.33 -1.18 -30.65
N CYS A 95 7.79 -2.38 -30.43
CA CYS A 95 6.37 -2.73 -30.61
C CYS A 95 5.83 -2.55 -32.05
N LYS A 96 6.68 -2.55 -33.07
CA LYS A 96 6.27 -2.35 -34.48
C LYS A 96 5.47 -3.50 -35.09
N ASN A 97 5.37 -4.63 -34.39
CA ASN A 97 4.67 -5.82 -34.88
C ASN A 97 3.15 -5.74 -34.68
N TYR A 98 2.67 -4.86 -33.81
CA TYR A 98 1.25 -4.68 -33.52
C TYR A 98 0.65 -3.63 -34.45
N GLN A 99 -0.62 -3.83 -34.83
CA GLN A 99 -1.35 -2.93 -35.73
C GLN A 99 -2.34 -2.05 -34.97
N GLU A 100 -2.92 -2.57 -33.89
CA GLU A 100 -3.90 -1.86 -33.08
C GLU A 100 -3.24 -0.88 -32.14
N THR A 101 -3.83 0.30 -31.99
CA THR A 101 -3.26 1.36 -31.16
C THR A 101 -3.21 0.95 -29.69
N GLU A 102 -4.20 0.19 -29.23
CA GLU A 102 -4.30 -0.29 -27.85
C GLU A 102 -3.20 -1.31 -27.54
N ASP A 103 -2.98 -2.27 -28.44
CA ASP A 103 -1.88 -3.25 -28.36
C ASP A 103 -0.50 -2.59 -28.37
N ILE A 104 -0.30 -1.59 -29.23
CA ILE A 104 0.96 -0.84 -29.30
C ILE A 104 1.21 -0.11 -27.99
N ASP A 105 0.18 0.53 -27.42
CA ASP A 105 0.29 1.27 -26.16
C ASP A 105 0.55 0.33 -24.99
N TYR A 106 -0.16 -0.81 -24.94
CA TYR A 106 0.07 -1.87 -23.96
C TYR A 106 1.50 -2.43 -24.06
N CYS A 107 1.96 -2.79 -25.27
CA CYS A 107 3.33 -3.24 -25.50
C CYS A 107 4.35 -2.20 -25.03
N LYS A 108 4.18 -0.92 -25.37
CA LYS A 108 5.10 0.15 -24.94
C LYS A 108 5.14 0.31 -23.43
N GLN A 109 4.01 0.14 -22.75
CA GLN A 109 3.92 0.18 -21.29
C GLN A 109 4.69 -0.98 -20.66
N ILE A 110 4.50 -2.21 -21.14
CA ILE A 110 5.22 -3.40 -20.67
C ILE A 110 6.72 -3.29 -20.96
N CYS A 111 7.09 -2.77 -22.13
CA CYS A 111 8.48 -2.61 -22.55
C CYS A 111 9.19 -1.38 -21.95
N GLY A 112 8.49 -0.54 -21.19
CA GLY A 112 9.04 0.70 -20.62
C GLY A 112 9.44 1.75 -21.67
N LEU A 113 8.83 1.67 -22.86
CA LEU A 113 9.08 2.59 -23.99
C LEU A 113 8.14 3.80 -23.98
N THR A 114 7.12 3.79 -23.12
CA THR A 114 6.29 4.97 -22.89
C THR A 114 7.12 6.03 -22.18
N ILE A 115 7.33 7.15 -22.87
CA ILE A 115 7.63 8.41 -22.20
C ILE A 115 6.43 8.66 -21.29
N PRO A 116 6.61 8.86 -19.97
CA PRO A 116 5.49 9.16 -19.09
C PRO A 116 4.73 10.32 -19.73
N LYS A 117 3.44 10.08 -20.07
CA LYS A 117 2.53 11.12 -20.53
C LYS A 117 2.43 12.12 -19.38
N LYS A 118 3.34 13.10 -19.42
CA LYS A 118 3.26 14.29 -18.61
C LYS A 118 2.19 15.15 -19.28
N GLU A 119 0.94 14.73 -19.13
CA GLU A 119 -0.21 15.61 -19.25
C GLU A 119 -0.25 16.36 -17.91
N LEU A 120 0.66 17.30 -17.61
CA LEU A 120 0.59 18.73 -17.95
C LEU A 120 -0.77 19.42 -17.71
N THR A 121 -1.58 18.87 -16.81
CA THR A 121 -2.32 19.67 -15.85
C THR A 121 -1.90 19.17 -14.49
N GLY A 122 -1.14 19.97 -13.73
CA GLY A 122 -0.71 19.57 -12.39
C GLY A 122 -1.88 19.12 -11.52
N CYS A 123 -1.59 18.52 -10.38
CA CYS A 123 -2.64 17.94 -9.50
C CYS A 123 -3.75 18.93 -9.10
N ASP A 124 -3.54 20.23 -9.28
CA ASP A 124 -4.53 21.29 -9.11
C ASP A 124 -5.76 21.19 -10.04
N ALA A 125 -5.66 20.50 -11.17
CA ALA A 125 -6.78 20.31 -12.10
C ALA A 125 -7.68 19.11 -11.75
N LEU A 126 -7.23 18.26 -10.84
CA LEU A 126 -7.96 17.07 -10.37
C LEU A 126 -8.78 17.43 -9.13
N VAL A 127 -9.76 16.58 -8.79
CA VAL A 127 -10.62 16.75 -7.63
C VAL A 127 -10.60 15.50 -6.75
N ASP A 128 -10.98 15.68 -5.48
CA ASP A 128 -11.16 14.62 -4.49
C ASP A 128 -9.99 13.63 -4.42
N LEU A 129 -10.29 12.33 -4.47
CA LEU A 129 -9.33 11.23 -4.32
C LEU A 129 -8.28 11.21 -5.42
N GLU A 130 -8.65 11.59 -6.65
CA GLU A 130 -7.74 11.60 -7.80
C GLU A 130 -6.63 12.65 -7.63
N LYS A 131 -7.00 13.82 -7.07
CA LYS A 131 -6.04 14.84 -6.68
C LYS A 131 -5.08 14.35 -5.60
N ASP A 132 -5.60 13.66 -4.59
CA ASP A 132 -4.80 13.13 -3.48
C ASP A 132 -3.77 12.09 -3.95
N TYR A 133 -4.16 11.19 -4.86
CA TYR A 133 -3.23 10.24 -5.48
C TYR A 133 -2.19 10.93 -6.35
N CYS A 134 -2.59 11.92 -7.15
CA CYS A 134 -1.64 12.71 -7.94
C CYS A 134 -0.62 13.42 -7.05
N LEU A 135 -1.07 14.08 -5.98
CA LEU A 135 -0.19 14.77 -5.02
C LEU A 135 0.77 13.78 -4.34
N LYS A 136 0.32 12.57 -4.03
CA LYS A 136 1.18 11.51 -3.49
C LYS A 136 2.30 11.16 -4.46
N ASP A 137 1.97 10.91 -5.72
CA ASP A 137 2.95 10.52 -6.73
C ASP A 137 3.91 11.68 -7.04
N GLU A 138 3.42 12.92 -7.06
CA GLU A 138 4.23 14.12 -7.20
C GLU A 138 5.20 14.31 -6.02
N ALA A 139 4.74 14.06 -4.78
CA ALA A 139 5.57 14.11 -3.59
C ALA A 139 6.73 13.12 -3.66
N ILE A 140 6.44 11.87 -4.06
CA ILE A 140 7.43 10.80 -4.21
C ILE A 140 8.44 11.14 -5.31
N SER A 141 7.96 11.53 -6.50
CA SER A 141 8.81 11.87 -7.64
C SER A 141 9.77 13.03 -7.34
N LYS A 142 9.32 14.02 -6.56
CA LYS A 142 10.12 15.18 -6.18
C LYS A 142 10.87 15.03 -4.85
N ALA A 143 10.64 13.93 -4.13
CA ALA A 143 11.09 13.73 -2.75
C ALA A 143 10.76 14.93 -1.82
N ASP A 144 9.60 15.57 -1.99
CA ASP A 144 9.18 16.73 -1.19
C ASP A 144 8.05 16.36 -0.20
N PRO A 145 8.33 16.24 1.10
CA PRO A 145 7.33 15.88 2.11
C PRO A 145 6.21 16.93 2.25
N LYS A 146 6.44 18.18 1.86
CA LYS A 146 5.44 19.25 1.96
C LYS A 146 4.27 19.02 1.00
N ILE A 147 4.46 18.26 -0.06
CA ILE A 147 3.39 17.92 -1.00
C ILE A 147 2.43 16.93 -0.35
N CYS A 148 2.92 15.94 0.42
CA CYS A 148 2.06 15.05 1.20
C CYS A 148 1.17 15.80 2.21
N ASP A 149 1.59 16.98 2.69
CA ASP A 149 0.78 17.76 3.63
C ASP A 149 -0.46 18.40 2.99
N LYS A 150 -0.48 18.54 1.66
CA LYS A 150 -1.59 19.08 0.87
C LYS A 150 -2.70 18.07 0.59
N ILE A 151 -2.45 16.78 0.85
CA ILE A 151 -3.40 15.69 0.67
C ILE A 151 -4.49 15.79 1.73
N GLU A 152 -5.75 15.70 1.31
CA GLU A 152 -6.92 15.82 2.19
C GLU A 152 -7.24 14.48 2.86
N ASP A 153 -7.20 13.37 2.12
CA ASP A 153 -7.40 12.03 2.66
C ASP A 153 -6.28 11.62 3.63
N SER A 154 -6.67 11.27 4.85
CA SER A 154 -5.74 10.93 5.92
C SER A 154 -4.96 9.62 5.67
N GLY A 155 -5.56 8.65 4.98
CA GLY A 155 -4.96 7.37 4.64
C GLY A 155 -3.91 7.51 3.54
N ILE A 156 -4.23 8.24 2.48
CA ILE A 156 -3.32 8.56 1.38
C ILE A 156 -2.18 9.44 1.90
N LYS A 157 -2.46 10.44 2.75
CA LYS A 157 -1.44 11.29 3.38
C LYS A 157 -0.43 10.50 4.22
N LYS A 158 -0.92 9.56 5.03
CA LYS A 158 -0.05 8.68 5.83
C LYS A 158 0.81 7.79 4.92
N THR A 159 0.19 7.20 3.91
CA THR A 159 0.88 6.35 2.92
C THR A 159 1.94 7.12 2.16
N CYS A 160 1.65 8.36 1.74
CA CYS A 160 2.58 9.28 1.08
C CYS A 160 3.84 9.49 1.91
N LYS A 161 3.68 9.83 3.20
CA LYS A 161 4.83 10.07 4.10
C LYS A 161 5.66 8.81 4.31
N ASN A 162 5.03 7.66 4.50
CA ASN A 162 5.74 6.39 4.68
C ASN A 162 6.56 6.05 3.44
N ARG A 163 5.94 6.07 2.25
CA ARG A 163 6.62 5.75 0.99
C ARG A 163 7.77 6.70 0.68
N LEU A 164 7.58 7.99 0.93
CA LEU A 164 8.62 9.00 0.75
C LEU A 164 9.81 8.77 1.69
N ILE A 165 9.58 8.39 2.95
CA ILE A 165 10.65 8.05 3.89
C ILE A 165 11.39 6.79 3.44
N GLU A 166 10.67 5.75 3.00
CA GLU A 166 11.27 4.53 2.45
C GLU A 166 12.19 4.85 1.27
N ASP A 167 11.71 5.61 0.29
CA ASP A 167 12.50 5.94 -0.90
C ASP A 167 13.75 6.78 -0.56
N ILE A 168 13.66 7.71 0.40
CA ILE A 168 14.83 8.46 0.87
C ILE A 168 15.85 7.54 1.55
N LEU A 169 15.39 6.58 2.36
CA LEU A 169 16.27 5.62 3.03
C LEU A 169 16.94 4.66 2.05
N ASP A 170 16.21 4.23 1.02
CA ASP A 170 16.75 3.33 -0.01
C ASP A 170 17.76 4.03 -0.92
N GLN A 171 17.55 5.31 -1.25
CA GLN A 171 18.52 6.11 -1.99
C GLN A 171 19.84 6.34 -1.23
N GLN A 172 19.82 6.34 0.11
CA GLN A 172 21.05 6.47 0.93
C GLN A 172 21.87 5.17 1.03
N ARG A 173 21.31 4.04 0.58
CA ARG A 173 21.97 2.72 0.61
C ARG A 173 22.69 2.36 -0.70
N LEU A 174 22.55 3.18 -1.73
CA LEU A 174 23.23 3.06 -3.04
C LEU A 174 24.46 3.96 -3.09
#